data_AF-A0A660W077-F1
#
_entry.id   AF-A0A660W077-F1
#
_cell.length_a   1.000
_cell.length_b   1.000
_cell.length_c   1.000
_cell.angle_alpha   90.00
_cell.angle_beta   90.00
_cell.angle_gamma   90.00
#
_symmetry.space_group_name_H-M   'P 1'
#
loop_
_entity.id
_entity.type
_entity.pdbx_description
1 polymer ?
#
loop_
_entity_poly.entity_id
_entity_poly.type
_entity_poly.pdbx_seq_one_letter_code
_entity_poly.pdbx_strand_id
1 'polypeptide(L)'
;MFIGGITMSKDLVTILMVVAVSVALAFSAGCESDAQTGALIGTAAGAGIGQLAGGDTKSTLIGAAVGGGAGYALGNEGDKKKAAAERESIRRQMNTVTVNITNSNGSITPVTLRKQGVVYIGPRGETYTSLPTEQQLKQAGYGF
;
A
#
# COMPACT_ATOMS: atom_id res chain seq x y z
N MET A 1 37.50 2.63 47.34
CA MET A 1 37.16 1.34 46.72
C MET A 1 36.22 1.62 45.56
N PHE A 2 36.72 1.47 44.33
CA PHE A 2 36.09 1.84 43.08
C PHE A 2 35.06 0.79 42.65
N ILE A 3 33.76 1.01 42.85
CA ILE A 3 32.71 0.24 42.16
C ILE A 3 31.47 1.13 41.98
N GLY A 4 31.43 1.93 40.92
CA GLY A 4 30.25 2.77 40.61
C GLY A 4 30.22 3.36 39.20
N GLY A 5 31.26 3.13 38.37
CA GLY A 5 31.40 3.70 37.03
C GLY A 5 31.10 2.75 35.87
N ILE A 6 30.53 1.57 36.11
CA ILE A 6 30.39 0.49 35.10
C ILE A 6 28.96 0.41 34.50
N THR A 7 27.96 1.07 35.09
CA THR A 7 26.55 1.03 34.66
C THR A 7 26.21 2.09 33.62
N MET A 8 26.68 3.33 33.76
CA MET A 8 26.24 4.44 32.90
C MET A 8 26.61 4.27 31.42
N SER A 9 27.75 3.65 31.12
CA SER A 9 28.15 3.32 29.74
C SER A 9 27.35 2.16 29.15
N LYS A 10 26.94 1.18 29.96
CA LYS A 10 26.10 0.06 29.50
C LYS A 10 24.68 0.52 29.20
N ASP A 11 24.09 1.34 30.06
CA ASP A 11 22.74 1.89 29.83
C ASP A 11 22.75 2.84 28.63
N LEU A 12 23.80 3.66 28.49
CA LEU A 12 23.98 4.53 27.33
C LEU A 12 24.21 3.73 26.03
N VAL A 13 24.96 2.63 26.05
CA VAL A 13 25.14 1.73 24.90
C VAL A 13 23.85 0.97 24.57
N THR A 14 23.06 0.59 25.58
CA THR A 14 21.77 -0.09 25.38
C THR A 14 20.75 0.87 24.78
N ILE A 15 20.66 2.11 25.28
CA ILE A 15 19.83 3.17 24.69
C ILE A 15 20.30 3.48 23.26
N LEU A 16 21.61 3.58 23.01
CA LEU A 16 22.16 3.81 21.67
C LEU A 16 21.80 2.66 20.71
N MET A 17 21.86 1.40 21.17
CA MET A 17 21.45 0.23 20.41
C MET A 17 19.95 0.23 20.09
N VAL A 18 19.10 0.54 21.07
CA VAL A 18 17.64 0.63 20.87
C VAL A 18 17.30 1.76 19.89
N VAL A 19 17.93 2.91 20.05
CA VAL A 19 17.78 4.06 19.13
C VAL A 19 18.25 3.68 17.73
N ALA A 20 19.41 3.03 17.59
CA ALA A 20 19.91 2.58 16.29
C ALA A 20 18.97 1.56 15.61
N VAL A 21 18.42 0.60 16.36
CA VAL A 21 17.44 -0.36 15.84
C VAL A 21 16.14 0.32 15.43
N SER A 22 15.63 1.26 16.23
CA SER A 22 14.42 2.03 15.87
C SER A 22 14.61 2.90 14.63
N VAL A 23 15.77 3.53 14.47
CA VAL A 23 16.11 4.35 13.30
C VAL A 23 16.28 3.46 12.07
N ALA A 24 16.89 2.29 12.20
CA ALA A 24 17.03 1.32 11.11
C ALA A 24 15.67 0.77 10.64
N LEU A 25 14.75 0.47 11.57
CA LEU A 25 13.38 0.03 11.27
C LEU A 25 12.57 1.16 10.60
N ALA A 26 12.72 2.39 11.07
CA ALA A 26 12.07 3.55 10.45
C ALA A 26 12.57 3.82 9.02
N PHE A 27 13.84 3.52 8.73
CA PHE A 27 14.43 3.71 7.40
C PHE A 27 14.11 2.57 6.41
N SER A 28 13.72 1.39 6.92
CA SER A 28 13.39 0.21 6.09
C SER A 28 11.89 0.06 5.79
N ALA A 29 11.02 0.84 6.45
CA ALA A 29 9.58 0.90 6.18
C ALA A 29 9.22 1.56 4.83
N GLY A 30 10.18 2.14 4.11
CA GLY A 30 9.95 2.83 2.83
C GLY A 30 9.68 1.90 1.63
N CYS A 31 9.87 0.59 1.78
CA CYS A 31 9.64 -0.42 0.74
C CYS A 31 9.13 -1.74 1.34
N GLU A 32 8.25 -1.67 2.32
CA GLU A 32 7.73 -2.87 3.00
C GLU A 32 6.70 -3.57 2.11
N SER A 33 7.02 -4.78 1.63
CA SER A 33 6.07 -5.65 0.92
C SER A 33 5.22 -6.41 1.93
N ASP A 34 3.99 -6.79 1.56
CA ASP A 34 3.08 -7.53 2.45
C ASP A 34 3.70 -8.85 2.91
N ALA A 35 4.58 -9.45 2.11
CA ALA A 35 5.38 -10.62 2.52
C ALA A 35 6.27 -10.32 3.73
N GLN A 36 6.93 -9.17 3.76
CA GLN A 36 7.80 -8.79 4.87
C GLN A 36 7.00 -8.41 6.12
N THR A 37 5.93 -7.62 5.96
CA THR A 37 5.02 -7.29 7.08
C THR A 37 4.38 -8.57 7.65
N GLY A 38 3.89 -9.45 6.77
CA GLY A 38 3.30 -10.72 7.15
C GLY A 38 4.29 -11.64 7.85
N ALA A 39 5.52 -11.74 7.35
CA ALA A 39 6.60 -12.49 7.99
C ALA A 39 6.94 -11.94 9.37
N LEU A 40 7.04 -10.61 9.52
CA LEU A 40 7.38 -9.95 10.78
C LEU A 40 6.28 -10.14 11.83
N ILE A 41 5.03 -9.89 11.46
CA ILE A 41 3.88 -10.10 12.36
C ILE A 41 3.76 -11.59 12.71
N GLY A 42 3.93 -12.47 11.72
CA GLY A 42 3.90 -13.91 11.90
C GLY A 42 5.02 -14.42 12.81
N THR A 43 6.25 -13.91 12.68
CA THR A 43 7.37 -14.26 13.57
C THR A 43 7.08 -13.79 14.99
N ALA A 44 6.64 -12.54 15.17
CA ALA A 44 6.36 -12.01 16.51
C ALA A 44 5.22 -12.75 17.20
N ALA A 45 4.10 -12.98 16.50
CA ALA A 45 2.96 -13.72 17.03
C ALA A 45 3.33 -15.19 17.32
N GLY A 46 4.02 -15.84 16.39
CA GLY A 46 4.48 -17.22 16.54
C GLY A 46 5.48 -17.39 17.68
N ALA A 47 6.41 -16.45 17.86
CA ALA A 47 7.35 -16.42 18.98
C ALA A 47 6.61 -16.30 20.31
N GLY A 48 5.67 -15.36 20.41
CA GLY A 48 4.88 -15.14 21.62
C GLY A 48 4.08 -16.37 22.02
N ILE A 49 3.36 -16.99 21.07
CA ILE A 49 2.59 -18.20 21.32
C ILE A 49 3.52 -19.37 21.67
N GLY A 50 4.63 -19.55 20.93
CA GLY A 50 5.61 -20.60 21.19
C GLY A 50 6.26 -20.50 22.57
N GLN A 51 6.52 -19.28 23.04
CA GLN A 51 7.07 -19.06 24.38
C GLN A 51 6.06 -19.32 25.48
N LEU A 52 4.80 -18.91 25.29
CA LEU A 52 3.72 -19.17 26.26
C LEU A 52 3.38 -20.65 26.36
N ALA A 53 3.41 -21.37 25.24
CA ALA A 53 3.06 -22.79 25.19
C ALA A 53 4.19 -23.71 25.66
N GLY A 54 5.44 -23.37 25.34
CA GLY A 54 6.58 -24.24 25.59
C GLY A 54 7.56 -23.76 26.66
N GLY A 55 7.48 -22.51 27.12
CA GLY A 55 8.36 -21.96 28.16
C GLY A 55 9.85 -21.82 27.79
N ASP A 56 10.25 -22.31 26.61
CA ASP A 56 11.64 -22.44 26.20
C ASP A 56 11.96 -21.69 24.91
N THR A 57 13.23 -21.28 24.76
CA THR A 57 13.76 -20.63 23.56
C THR A 57 13.56 -21.47 22.29
N LYS A 58 13.59 -22.81 22.40
CA LYS A 58 13.34 -23.70 21.26
C LYS A 58 11.91 -23.54 20.75
N SER A 59 10.93 -23.48 21.65
CA SER A 59 9.51 -23.34 21.33
C SER A 59 9.21 -21.96 20.76
N THR A 60 9.83 -20.91 21.30
CA THR A 60 9.82 -19.56 20.72
C THR A 60 10.36 -19.56 19.30
N LEU A 61 11.53 -20.19 19.06
CA LEU A 61 12.18 -20.18 17.75
C LEU A 61 11.37 -20.96 16.71
N ILE A 62 10.82 -22.11 17.08
CA ILE A 62 9.96 -22.91 16.19
C ILE A 62 8.69 -22.14 15.87
N GLY A 63 8.02 -21.56 16.88
CA GLY A 63 6.83 -20.75 16.67
C GLY A 63 7.12 -19.53 15.77
N ALA A 64 8.22 -18.84 16.00
CA ALA A 64 8.67 -17.73 15.18
C ALA A 64 8.93 -18.15 13.73
N ALA A 65 9.66 -19.26 13.52
CA ALA A 65 9.98 -19.75 12.18
C ALA A 65 8.72 -20.16 11.41
N VAL A 66 7.79 -20.87 12.05
CA VAL A 66 6.54 -21.30 11.42
C VAL A 66 5.63 -20.11 11.14
N GLY A 67 5.44 -19.22 12.12
CA GLY A 67 4.61 -18.03 11.95
C GLY A 67 5.18 -17.08 10.90
N GLY A 68 6.50 -16.88 10.88
CA GLY A 68 7.19 -16.09 9.87
C GLY A 68 7.09 -16.67 8.47
N GLY A 69 7.31 -17.98 8.33
CA GLY A 69 7.19 -18.65 7.04
C GLY A 69 5.78 -18.59 6.47
N ALA A 70 4.77 -18.84 7.31
CA ALA A 70 3.36 -18.74 6.92
C ALA A 70 2.97 -17.30 6.56
N GLY A 71 3.40 -16.32 7.37
CA GLY A 71 3.15 -14.90 7.12
C GLY A 71 3.79 -14.40 5.83
N TYR A 72 5.03 -14.83 5.54
CA TYR A 72 5.72 -14.51 4.30
C TYR A 72 4.99 -15.05 3.06
N ALA A 73 4.57 -16.32 3.12
CA ALA A 73 3.90 -16.97 2.01
C ALA A 73 2.59 -16.27 1.64
N LEU A 74 1.76 -15.95 2.64
CA LEU A 74 0.49 -15.24 2.45
C LEU A 74 0.71 -13.81 1.95
N GLY A 75 1.70 -13.10 2.50
CA GLY A 75 1.99 -11.74 2.06
C GLY A 75 2.52 -11.67 0.63
N ASN A 76 3.32 -12.65 0.19
CA ASN A 76 3.84 -12.72 -1.19
C ASN A 76 2.73 -12.90 -2.25
N GLU A 77 1.63 -13.56 -1.89
CA GLU A 77 0.43 -13.60 -2.74
C GLU A 77 -0.34 -12.28 -2.72
N GLY A 78 -0.38 -11.61 -1.57
CA GLY A 78 -0.95 -10.27 -1.40
C GLY A 78 -0.27 -9.23 -2.31
N ASP A 79 1.06 -9.23 -2.34
CA ASP A 79 1.86 -8.32 -3.17
C ASP A 79 1.50 -8.44 -4.66
N LYS A 80 1.33 -9.67 -5.16
CA LYS A 80 0.91 -9.92 -6.55
C LYS A 80 -0.48 -9.36 -6.84
N LYS A 81 -1.42 -9.50 -5.89
CA LYS A 81 -2.79 -8.98 -6.02
C LYS A 81 -2.81 -7.45 -6.00
N LYS A 82 -2.04 -6.82 -5.11
CA LYS A 82 -1.90 -5.35 -5.07
C LYS A 82 -1.27 -4.82 -6.34
N ALA A 83 -0.20 -5.44 -6.82
CA ALA A 83 0.44 -5.06 -8.08
C ALA A 83 -0.51 -5.18 -9.29
N ALA A 84 -1.35 -6.23 -9.32
CA ALA A 84 -2.38 -6.37 -10.36
C ALA A 84 -3.46 -5.29 -10.25
N ALA A 85 -4.00 -5.06 -9.05
CA ALA A 85 -5.03 -4.05 -8.79
C ALA A 85 -4.54 -2.63 -9.10
N GLU A 86 -3.28 -2.32 -8.81
CA GLU A 86 -2.64 -1.05 -9.14
C GLU A 86 -2.45 -0.89 -10.65
N ARG A 87 -1.99 -1.93 -11.35
CA ARG A 87 -1.93 -1.91 -12.82
C ARG A 87 -3.30 -1.67 -13.44
N GLU A 88 -4.35 -2.25 -12.86
CA GLU A 88 -5.72 -2.02 -13.31
C GLU A 88 -6.21 -0.60 -13.01
N SER A 89 -5.86 -0.01 -11.87
CA SER A 89 -6.21 1.39 -11.55
C SER A 89 -5.48 2.36 -12.47
N ILE A 90 -4.18 2.17 -12.71
CA ILE A 90 -3.40 2.96 -13.67
C ILE A 90 -3.96 2.80 -15.09
N ARG A 91 -4.29 1.57 -15.50
CA ARG A 91 -4.93 1.33 -16.80
C ARG A 91 -6.27 2.03 -16.91
N ARG A 92 -7.08 2.07 -15.85
CA ARG A 92 -8.33 2.84 -15.82
C ARG A 92 -8.07 4.33 -15.97
N GLN A 93 -7.07 4.88 -15.26
CA GLN A 93 -6.72 6.31 -15.35
C GLN A 93 -6.21 6.68 -16.74
N MET A 94 -5.27 5.91 -17.32
CA MET A 94 -4.77 6.15 -18.68
C MET A 94 -5.85 6.01 -19.76
N ASN A 95 -6.86 5.18 -19.48
CA ASN A 95 -7.99 4.96 -20.37
C ASN A 95 -9.20 5.81 -19.98
N THR A 96 -9.00 6.89 -19.21
CA THR A 96 -10.02 7.88 -18.89
C THR A 96 -9.56 9.24 -19.41
N VAL A 97 -10.44 9.93 -20.14
CA VAL A 97 -10.21 11.29 -20.65
C VAL A 97 -11.23 12.22 -20.04
N THR A 98 -10.77 13.29 -19.42
CA THR A 98 -11.66 14.33 -18.87
C THR A 98 -11.79 15.46 -19.88
N VAL A 99 -13.02 15.76 -20.29
CA VAL A 99 -13.34 16.93 -21.12
C VAL A 99 -14.02 17.97 -20.24
N ASN A 100 -13.52 19.20 -20.26
CA ASN A 100 -14.04 20.30 -19.46
C ASN A 100 -15.05 21.08 -20.30
N ILE A 101 -16.29 21.19 -19.84
CA ILE A 101 -17.35 21.91 -20.55
C ILE A 101 -17.54 23.27 -19.88
N THR A 102 -17.45 24.37 -20.64
CA THR A 102 -17.70 25.72 -20.10
C THR A 102 -19.18 26.11 -20.28
N ASN A 103 -19.88 26.38 -19.17
CA ASN A 103 -21.29 26.75 -19.14
C ASN A 103 -21.50 28.25 -19.38
N SER A 104 -22.74 28.64 -19.71
CA SER A 104 -23.08 30.05 -20.02
C SER A 104 -22.82 31.03 -18.86
N ASN A 105 -22.81 30.51 -17.62
CA ASN A 105 -22.49 31.24 -16.40
C ASN A 105 -20.98 31.20 -16.03
N GLY A 106 -20.12 30.74 -16.93
CA GLY A 106 -18.67 30.60 -16.71
C GLY A 106 -18.24 29.41 -15.85
N SER A 107 -19.17 28.61 -15.30
CA SER A 107 -18.87 27.40 -14.53
C SER A 107 -18.41 26.25 -15.42
N ILE A 108 -17.48 25.41 -14.94
CA ILE A 108 -16.93 24.27 -15.69
C ILE A 108 -17.54 22.96 -15.19
N THR A 109 -18.08 22.14 -16.11
CA THR A 109 -18.55 20.77 -15.83
C THR A 109 -17.54 19.76 -16.39
N PRO A 110 -16.78 19.04 -15.53
CA PRO A 110 -15.87 18.00 -15.99
C PRO A 110 -16.64 16.72 -16.34
N VAL A 111 -16.45 16.21 -17.55
CA VAL A 111 -17.04 14.94 -18.01
C VAL A 111 -15.93 13.93 -18.24
N THR A 112 -15.99 12.83 -17.50
CA THR A 112 -15.03 11.73 -17.59
C THR A 112 -15.50 10.68 -18.59
N LEU A 113 -14.72 10.49 -19.64
CA LEU A 113 -14.95 9.52 -20.69
C LEU A 113 -14.03 8.34 -20.51
N ARG A 114 -14.58 7.13 -20.46
CA ARG A 114 -13.79 5.89 -20.41
C ARG A 114 -13.52 5.43 -21.82
N LYS A 115 -12.26 5.47 -22.24
CA LYS A 115 -11.83 4.89 -23.51
C LYS A 115 -11.89 3.35 -23.40
N GLN A 116 -12.46 2.70 -24.41
CA GLN A 116 -12.54 1.25 -24.51
C GLN A 116 -12.13 0.86 -25.93
N GLY A 117 -10.83 0.61 -26.11
CA GLY A 117 -10.25 0.36 -27.44
C GLY A 117 -10.22 1.63 -28.29
N VAL A 118 -11.09 1.67 -29.32
CA VAL A 118 -11.21 2.78 -30.27
C VAL A 118 -12.36 3.75 -29.97
N VAL A 119 -13.26 3.40 -29.05
CA VAL A 119 -14.41 4.23 -28.66
C VAL A 119 -14.23 4.86 -27.28
N TYR A 120 -14.88 5.98 -27.03
CA TYR A 120 -14.97 6.68 -25.75
C TYR A 120 -16.38 6.53 -25.18
N ILE A 121 -16.51 6.19 -23.91
CA ILE A 121 -17.80 5.91 -23.25
C ILE A 121 -18.04 6.95 -22.16
N GLY A 122 -19.14 7.69 -22.26
CA GLY A 122 -19.54 8.69 -21.29
C GLY A 122 -20.22 8.11 -20.03
N PRO A 123 -20.37 8.93 -18.97
CA PRO A 123 -21.01 8.51 -17.71
C PRO A 123 -22.44 7.98 -17.88
N ARG A 124 -23.17 8.45 -18.90
CA ARG A 124 -24.55 8.05 -19.22
C ARG A 124 -24.64 6.84 -20.15
N GLY A 125 -23.52 6.20 -20.49
CA GLY A 125 -23.47 5.04 -21.40
C GLY A 125 -23.39 5.39 -22.89
N GLU A 126 -23.22 6.67 -23.22
CA GLU A 126 -23.06 7.16 -24.59
C GLU A 126 -21.69 6.80 -25.14
N THR A 127 -21.62 6.45 -26.43
CA THR A 127 -20.36 6.04 -27.07
C THR A 127 -19.95 6.98 -28.19
N TYR A 128 -18.71 7.41 -28.20
CA TYR A 128 -18.12 8.29 -29.21
C TYR A 128 -16.97 7.57 -29.94
N THR A 129 -16.98 7.58 -31.27
CA THR A 129 -15.94 6.95 -32.11
C THR A 129 -14.66 7.77 -32.22
N SER A 130 -14.69 9.02 -31.77
CA SER A 130 -13.56 9.94 -31.64
C SER A 130 -13.71 10.74 -30.35
N LEU A 131 -12.68 11.50 -29.96
CA LEU A 131 -12.77 12.38 -28.81
C LEU A 131 -13.90 13.41 -29.03
N PRO A 132 -14.98 13.40 -28.22
CA PRO A 132 -16.12 14.28 -28.44
C PRO A 132 -15.78 15.73 -28.09
N THR A 133 -16.41 16.65 -28.82
CA THR A 133 -16.29 18.08 -28.56
C THR A 133 -17.23 18.53 -27.44
N GLU A 134 -16.96 19.69 -26.82
CA GLU A 134 -17.83 20.26 -25.78
C GLU A 134 -19.29 20.37 -26.23
N GLN A 135 -19.54 20.72 -27.50
CA GLN A 135 -20.88 20.85 -28.06
C GLN A 135 -21.62 19.51 -28.11
N GLN A 136 -20.94 18.42 -28.48
CA GLN A 136 -21.54 17.09 -28.49
C GLN A 136 -21.88 16.62 -27.08
N LEU A 137 -21.04 16.95 -26.10
CA LEU A 137 -21.34 16.66 -24.70
C LEU A 137 -22.50 17.51 -24.17
N LYS A 138 -22.64 18.77 -24.59
CA LYS A 138 -23.81 19.60 -24.27
C LYS A 138 -25.11 19.05 -24.86
N GLN A 139 -25.07 18.55 -26.10
CA GLN A 139 -26.22 17.90 -26.74
C GLN A 139 -26.64 16.60 -26.04
N ALA A 140 -25.67 15.88 -25.47
CA ALA A 140 -25.88 14.71 -24.61
C ALA A 140 -26.46 15.06 -23.22
N GLY A 141 -26.62 16.35 -22.91
CA GLY A 141 -27.17 16.82 -21.64
C GLY A 141 -26.13 17.00 -20.53
N TYR A 142 -24.83 17.13 -20.86
CA TYR A 142 -23.81 17.53 -19.91
C TYR A 142 -23.60 19.06 -19.95
N GLY A 143 -23.72 19.71 -18.79
CA GLY A 143 -23.66 21.17 -18.68
C GLY A 143 -25.03 21.86 -18.86
N PHE A 144 -25.04 23.18 -18.70
CA PHE A 144 -26.23 24.04 -18.79
C PHE A 144 -25.89 25.44 -19.33
#